data_AF-V6TDV5-F1
#
_entry.id   AF-V6TDV5-F1
#
_cell.length_a   1.000
_cell.length_b   1.000
_cell.length_c   1.000
_cell.angle_alpha   90.00
_cell.angle_beta   90.00
_cell.angle_gamma   90.00
#
_symmetry.space_group_name_H-M   'P 1'
#
loop_
_entity.id
_entity.type
_entity.pdbx_description
1 polymer ?
#
loop_
_entity_poly.entity_id
_entity_poly.type
_entity_poly.pdbx_seq_one_letter_code
_entity_poly.pdbx_strand_id
1 'polypeptide(L)'
;MTADVCVLNSPDVDVDSCSISNCLVCLANNRDVCATCSSGYLWNANEKACVVACPDTNCIDCNQSTGECSACGVGYGMQGALCYPCTISDCSSCSFRTDSRTGKSIEICTQCSFGELTAYGQCKEIVRVGRRTVLISSVSATVLVLLACTGIGLFFIFRRRSPRLDAASEAFSVETLQEHELSRQC
;
A
#
# COMPACT_ATOMS: atom_id res chain seq x y z
N MET A 1 66.41 -0.14 18.62
CA MET A 1 65.51 0.45 19.63
C MET A 1 64.20 0.75 18.91
N THR A 2 63.37 -0.28 18.75
CA THR A 2 62.07 -0.15 18.08
C THR A 2 61.12 0.56 19.03
N ALA A 3 60.52 1.63 18.54
CA ALA A 3 59.57 2.45 19.29
C ALA A 3 58.26 1.67 19.46
N ASP A 4 57.87 1.41 20.71
CA ASP A 4 56.51 1.01 21.03
C ASP A 4 55.61 2.24 20.90
N VAL A 5 54.86 2.28 19.81
CA VAL A 5 53.79 3.24 19.59
C VAL A 5 52.64 2.84 20.52
N CYS A 6 52.54 3.49 21.68
CA CYS A 6 51.38 3.37 22.54
C CYS A 6 50.19 4.02 21.82
N VAL A 7 49.29 3.20 21.28
CA VAL A 7 47.97 3.67 20.83
C VAL A 7 47.17 4.00 22.10
N LEU A 8 47.33 5.23 22.57
CA LEU A 8 46.44 5.85 23.54
C LEU A 8 45.09 5.98 22.84
N ASN A 9 44.18 5.03 23.06
CA ASN A 9 42.73 5.06 22.81
C ASN A 9 42.08 3.65 22.77
N SER A 10 42.82 2.57 23.04
CA SER A 10 42.19 1.26 23.26
C SER A 10 41.59 1.22 24.66
N PRO A 11 40.33 0.80 24.85
CA PRO A 11 39.76 0.62 26.18
C PRO A 11 40.63 -0.36 26.99
N ASP A 12 40.91 -0.03 28.25
CA ASP A 12 41.55 -0.96 29.17
C ASP A 12 40.63 -2.18 29.35
N VAL A 13 41.13 -3.37 29.04
CA VAL A 13 40.36 -4.63 29.03
C VAL A 13 41.04 -5.69 29.87
N ASP A 14 40.27 -6.50 30.59
CA ASP A 14 40.75 -7.53 31.54
C ASP A 14 40.18 -8.91 31.12
N VAL A 15 41.09 -9.86 30.86
CA VAL A 15 40.79 -11.21 30.37
C VAL A 15 40.65 -12.22 31.51
N ASP A 16 41.28 -11.97 32.67
CA ASP A 16 41.49 -12.98 33.71
C ASP A 16 40.36 -13.05 34.76
N SER A 17 39.36 -12.16 34.69
CA SER A 17 38.36 -12.00 35.75
C SER A 17 36.92 -11.75 35.28
N CYS A 18 36.62 -12.03 34.01
CA CYS A 18 35.29 -11.80 33.43
C CYS A 18 34.36 -12.99 33.70
N SER A 19 33.33 -12.80 34.53
CA SER A 19 32.31 -13.84 34.84
C SER A 19 31.05 -13.74 33.98
N ILE A 20 31.05 -12.87 32.98
CA ILE A 20 29.91 -12.65 32.07
C ILE A 20 29.84 -13.80 31.07
N SER A 21 28.68 -14.45 30.96
CA SER A 21 28.47 -15.53 30.00
C SER A 21 28.69 -15.08 28.55
N ASN A 22 29.37 -15.91 27.76
CA ASN A 22 29.73 -15.65 26.35
C ASN A 22 30.53 -14.36 26.11
N CYS A 23 31.20 -13.84 27.13
CA CYS A 23 32.12 -12.72 27.00
C CYS A 23 33.57 -13.22 26.90
N LEU A 24 34.31 -12.71 25.92
CA LEU A 24 35.74 -13.01 25.78
C LEU A 24 36.58 -12.11 26.68
N VAL A 25 36.21 -10.83 26.79
CA VAL A 25 36.96 -9.83 27.55
C VAL A 25 36.03 -8.79 28.17
N CYS A 26 36.21 -8.51 29.46
CA CYS A 26 35.49 -7.46 30.18
C CYS A 26 36.24 -6.12 30.12
N LEU A 27 35.54 -5.01 30.36
CA LEU A 27 36.20 -3.72 30.59
C LEU A 27 36.99 -3.77 31.92
N ALA A 28 38.26 -3.35 31.92
CA ALA A 28 39.09 -3.34 33.12
C ALA A 28 38.54 -2.43 34.22
N ASN A 29 37.89 -1.33 33.81
CA ASN A 29 37.32 -0.33 34.70
C ASN A 29 35.94 -0.76 35.26
N ASN A 30 35.30 -1.72 34.60
CA ASN A 30 33.95 -2.17 34.95
C ASN A 30 33.73 -3.62 34.48
N ARG A 31 33.97 -4.57 35.37
CA ARG A 31 33.84 -6.00 35.10
C ARG A 31 32.41 -6.51 34.90
N ASP A 32 31.41 -5.64 35.10
CA ASP A 32 30.01 -5.95 34.79
C ASP A 32 29.65 -5.63 33.33
N VAL A 33 30.62 -5.18 32.51
CA VAL A 33 30.42 -4.85 31.11
C VAL A 33 31.37 -5.66 30.23
N CYS A 34 30.80 -6.40 29.29
CA CYS A 34 31.60 -7.09 28.29
C CYS A 34 32.09 -6.11 27.23
N ALA A 35 33.41 -6.08 27.01
CA ALA A 35 34.01 -5.31 25.92
C ALA A 35 33.88 -6.04 24.58
N THR A 36 34.07 -7.38 24.60
CA THR A 36 34.02 -8.22 23.40
C THR A 36 33.29 -9.52 23.69
N CYS A 37 32.14 -9.73 23.05
CA CYS A 37 31.42 -10.99 23.10
C CYS A 37 32.06 -12.05 22.19
N SER A 38 31.83 -13.32 22.49
CA SER A 38 32.18 -14.44 21.62
C SER A 38 31.52 -14.31 20.25
N SER A 39 32.12 -14.90 19.21
CA SER A 39 31.54 -14.90 17.86
C SER A 39 30.10 -15.40 17.88
N GLY A 40 29.19 -14.66 17.24
CA GLY A 40 27.75 -14.95 17.23
C GLY A 40 26.97 -14.38 18.42
N TYR A 41 27.60 -13.60 19.30
CA TYR A 41 26.95 -12.93 20.42
C TYR A 41 27.16 -11.40 20.38
N LEU A 42 26.21 -10.65 20.92
CA LEU A 42 26.24 -9.19 21.06
C LEU A 42 25.98 -8.80 22.52
N TRP A 43 26.57 -7.69 22.95
CA TRP A 43 26.38 -7.18 24.31
C TRP A 43 24.97 -6.60 24.48
N ASN A 44 24.21 -7.17 25.41
CA ASN A 44 22.91 -6.64 25.83
C ASN A 44 23.07 -5.98 27.21
N ALA A 45 23.03 -4.64 27.23
CA ALA A 45 23.21 -3.86 28.45
C ALA A 45 22.09 -4.06 29.48
N ASN A 46 20.88 -4.43 29.04
CA ASN A 46 19.75 -4.68 29.94
C ASN A 46 19.92 -5.99 30.70
N GLU A 47 20.40 -7.02 29.99
CA GLU A 47 20.64 -8.35 30.56
C GLU A 47 22.02 -8.49 31.20
N LYS A 48 22.89 -7.49 30.98
CA LYS A 48 24.30 -7.51 31.37
C LYS A 48 25.03 -8.78 30.91
N ALA A 49 24.70 -9.23 29.69
CA ALA A 49 25.20 -10.48 29.14
C ALA A 49 25.48 -10.35 27.64
N CYS A 50 26.34 -11.22 27.13
CA CYS A 50 26.47 -11.45 25.70
C CYS A 50 25.39 -12.44 25.26
N VAL A 51 24.48 -11.96 24.43
CA VAL A 51 23.28 -12.69 23.98
C VAL A 51 23.41 -13.03 22.51
N VAL A 52 22.72 -14.08 22.05
CA VAL A 52 22.85 -14.53 20.65
C VAL A 52 22.51 -13.38 19.71
N ALA A 53 23.43 -13.09 18.78
CA ALA A 53 23.20 -12.12 17.72
C ALA A 53 22.15 -12.68 16.77
N CYS A 54 21.14 -11.88 16.41
CA CYS A 54 20.20 -12.29 15.38
C CYS A 54 20.99 -12.54 14.07
N PRO A 55 21.00 -13.78 13.54
CA PRO A 55 21.83 -14.12 12.38
C PRO A 55 21.34 -13.42 11.12
N ASP A 56 20.05 -13.09 11.04
CA ASP A 56 19.46 -12.32 9.96
C ASP A 56 19.55 -10.82 10.24
N THR A 57 20.20 -10.07 9.35
CA THR A 57 20.38 -8.60 9.46
C THR A 57 19.06 -7.83 9.34
N ASN A 58 18.03 -8.43 8.73
CA ASN A 58 16.70 -7.81 8.59
C ASN A 58 15.77 -8.16 9.76
N CYS A 59 16.28 -8.93 10.72
CA CYS A 59 15.60 -9.25 11.95
C CYS A 59 15.87 -8.17 13.01
N ILE A 60 14.80 -7.55 13.52
CA ILE A 60 14.92 -6.51 14.55
C ILE A 60 14.79 -7.07 15.96
N ASP A 61 14.22 -8.27 16.10
CA ASP A 61 14.10 -8.98 17.36
C ASP A 61 14.20 -10.47 17.11
N CYS A 62 14.98 -11.18 17.94
CA CYS A 62 15.15 -12.62 17.84
C CYS A 62 15.17 -13.26 19.22
N ASN A 63 14.84 -14.55 19.25
CA ASN A 63 14.99 -15.37 20.43
C ASN A 63 16.48 -15.47 20.80
N GLN A 64 16.83 -14.95 21.97
CA GLN A 64 18.22 -14.86 22.42
C GLN A 64 18.84 -16.23 22.81
N SER A 65 18.02 -17.29 22.89
CA SER A 65 18.48 -18.66 23.12
C SER A 65 18.66 -19.45 21.84
N THR A 66 17.76 -19.28 20.85
CA THR A 66 17.78 -20.06 19.59
C THR A 66 18.37 -19.28 18.40
N GLY A 67 18.46 -17.96 18.50
CA GLY A 67 18.79 -17.06 17.39
C GLY A 67 17.69 -16.92 16.35
N GLU A 68 16.52 -17.55 16.54
CA GLU A 68 15.43 -17.49 15.58
C GLU A 68 14.76 -16.12 15.61
N CYS A 69 14.50 -15.55 14.43
CA CYS A 69 13.87 -14.25 14.34
C CYS A 69 12.43 -14.28 14.87
N SER A 70 12.06 -13.32 15.73
CA SER A 70 10.70 -13.10 16.23
C SER A 70 10.02 -11.91 15.56
N ALA A 71 10.78 -10.93 15.08
CA ALA A 71 10.25 -9.79 14.32
C ALA A 71 11.20 -9.29 13.24
N CYS A 72 10.64 -9.07 12.04
CA CYS A 72 11.35 -8.49 10.91
C CYS A 72 11.22 -6.96 10.88
N GLY A 73 12.21 -6.29 10.30
CA GLY A 73 12.18 -4.87 10.05
C GLY A 73 11.10 -4.45 9.05
N VAL A 74 10.88 -3.14 8.94
CA VAL A 74 9.94 -2.56 7.97
C VAL A 74 10.35 -2.93 6.54
N GLY A 75 9.37 -3.36 5.75
CA GLY A 75 9.57 -3.84 4.38
C GLY A 75 9.94 -5.32 4.29
N TYR A 76 9.93 -6.05 5.41
CA TYR A 76 10.24 -7.48 5.46
C TYR A 76 9.12 -8.27 6.14
N GLY A 77 9.03 -9.55 5.78
CA GLY A 77 8.09 -10.51 6.33
C GLY A 77 8.78 -11.81 6.72
N MET A 78 8.27 -12.46 7.75
CA MET A 78 8.83 -13.71 8.26
C MET A 78 8.42 -14.90 7.38
N GLN A 79 9.39 -15.72 6.98
CA GLN A 79 9.18 -17.04 6.39
C GLN A 79 10.06 -18.05 7.12
N GLY A 80 9.45 -18.83 8.02
CA GLY A 80 10.22 -19.65 8.97
C GLY A 80 10.93 -18.77 10.01
N ALA A 81 12.24 -18.93 10.17
CA ALA A 81 13.05 -18.15 11.11
C ALA A 81 13.81 -16.97 10.44
N LEU A 82 13.54 -16.70 9.17
CA LEU A 82 14.23 -15.69 8.35
C LEU A 82 13.26 -14.61 7.87
N CYS A 83 13.81 -13.43 7.59
CA CYS A 83 13.13 -12.26 7.11
C CYS A 83 13.42 -12.06 5.62
N TYR A 84 12.36 -12.12 4.82
CA TYR A 84 12.44 -11.90 3.37
C TYR A 84 11.80 -10.55 3.01
N PRO A 85 12.35 -9.84 2.01
CA PRO A 85 11.80 -8.56 1.60
C PRO A 85 10.40 -8.75 1.04
N CYS A 86 9.50 -7.83 1.38
CA CYS A 86 8.18 -7.77 0.78
C CYS A 86 8.29 -7.30 -0.67
N THR A 87 7.61 -8.00 -1.58
CA THR A 87 7.59 -7.67 -3.01
C THR A 87 6.32 -6.91 -3.41
N ILE A 88 5.31 -6.92 -2.54
CA ILE A 88 4.06 -6.18 -2.75
C ILE A 88 4.32 -4.67 -2.66
N SER A 89 3.91 -3.93 -3.69
CA SER A 89 4.00 -2.47 -3.73
C SER A 89 3.34 -1.84 -2.50
N ASP A 90 3.98 -0.80 -1.96
CA ASP A 90 3.48 -0.02 -0.84
C ASP A 90 3.22 -0.83 0.44
N CYS A 91 3.87 -1.99 0.58
CA CYS A 91 3.76 -2.85 1.75
C CYS A 91 4.88 -2.57 2.77
N SER A 92 4.52 -2.30 4.02
CA SER A 92 5.47 -2.12 5.13
C SER A 92 5.72 -3.41 5.92
N SER A 93 4.81 -4.38 5.85
CA SER A 93 4.95 -5.69 6.49
C SER A 93 4.15 -6.73 5.74
N CYS A 94 4.76 -7.90 5.50
CA CYS A 94 4.15 -8.99 4.75
C CYS A 94 4.25 -10.31 5.53
N SER A 95 3.48 -11.30 5.07
CA SER A 95 3.49 -12.67 5.57
C SER A 95 3.50 -13.65 4.40
N PHE A 96 4.25 -14.73 4.55
CA PHE A 96 4.33 -15.80 3.56
C PHE A 96 3.54 -17.01 4.06
N ARG A 97 2.59 -17.48 3.24
CA ARG A 97 1.76 -18.64 3.55
C ARG A 97 1.83 -19.65 2.42
N THR A 98 1.72 -20.93 2.74
CA THR A 98 1.60 -21.97 1.72
C THR A 98 0.15 -22.12 1.33
N ASP A 99 -0.16 -21.94 0.05
CA ASP A 99 -1.48 -22.22 -0.50
C ASP A 99 -1.75 -23.72 -0.42
N SER A 100 -2.85 -24.11 0.24
CA SER A 100 -3.17 -25.51 0.51
C SER A 100 -3.58 -26.31 -0.73
N ARG A 101 -3.95 -25.65 -1.83
CA ARG A 101 -4.37 -26.30 -3.08
C ARG A 101 -3.20 -26.51 -4.02
N THR A 102 -2.32 -25.51 -4.10
CA THR A 102 -1.21 -25.46 -5.07
C THR A 102 0.14 -25.79 -4.44
N GLY A 103 0.25 -25.76 -3.12
CA GLY A 103 1.52 -25.93 -2.39
C GLY A 103 2.50 -24.77 -2.59
N LYS A 104 2.10 -23.69 -3.26
CA LYS A 104 2.97 -22.54 -3.53
C LYS A 104 2.98 -21.57 -2.36
N SER A 105 4.13 -20.96 -2.11
CA SER A 105 4.22 -19.82 -1.21
C SER A 105 3.53 -18.62 -1.83
N ILE A 106 2.54 -18.07 -1.13
CA ILE A 106 1.87 -16.82 -1.44
C ILE A 106 2.32 -15.76 -0.43
N GLU A 107 2.70 -14.60 -0.95
CA GLU A 107 2.96 -13.41 -0.14
C GLU A 107 1.65 -12.63 0.00
N ILE A 108 1.37 -12.17 1.22
CA ILE A 108 0.29 -11.24 1.50
C ILE A 108 0.83 -10.08 2.32
N CYS A 109 0.38 -8.87 2.03
CA CYS A 109 0.64 -7.71 2.84
C CYS A 109 -0.24 -7.75 4.10
N THR A 110 0.32 -7.39 5.24
CA THR A 110 -0.39 -7.26 6.52
C THR A 110 -0.45 -5.82 7.00
N GLN A 111 0.46 -4.97 6.51
CA GLN A 111 0.44 -3.54 6.78
C GLN A 111 0.95 -2.77 5.56
N CYS A 112 0.20 -1.76 5.14
CA CYS A 112 0.58 -0.89 4.03
C CYS A 112 1.37 0.31 4.52
N SER A 113 2.48 0.63 3.84
CA SER A 113 3.18 1.92 3.91
C SER A 113 2.30 3.04 3.37
N PHE A 114 1.51 2.75 2.32
CA PHE A 114 0.59 3.69 1.69
C PHE A 114 -0.66 2.98 1.16
N GLY A 115 -1.80 3.67 1.16
CA GLY A 115 -3.08 3.12 0.70
C GLY A 115 -3.83 2.31 1.76
N GLU A 116 -4.77 1.50 1.31
CA GLU A 116 -5.64 0.65 2.13
C GLU A 116 -5.37 -0.83 1.84
N LEU A 117 -5.36 -1.64 2.90
CA LEU A 117 -5.16 -3.08 2.81
C LEU A 117 -6.44 -3.77 2.29
N THR A 118 -6.32 -4.43 1.15
CA THR A 118 -7.41 -5.19 0.55
C THR A 118 -7.56 -6.58 1.19
N ALA A 119 -8.73 -7.20 1.00
CA ALA A 119 -8.99 -8.57 1.48
C ALA A 119 -8.06 -9.64 0.88
N TYR A 120 -7.39 -9.34 -0.25
CA TYR A 120 -6.42 -10.23 -0.89
C TYR A 120 -4.99 -10.00 -0.42
N GLY A 121 -4.77 -9.12 0.57
CA GLY A 121 -3.43 -8.81 1.07
C GLY A 121 -2.62 -7.92 0.14
N GLN A 122 -3.27 -7.04 -0.62
CA GLN A 122 -2.59 -6.02 -1.46
C GLN A 122 -2.90 -4.61 -0.96
N CYS A 123 -2.01 -3.67 -1.21
CA CYS A 123 -2.22 -2.25 -0.90
C CYS A 123 -2.77 -1.52 -2.13
N LYS A 124 -3.84 -0.74 -1.94
CA LYS A 124 -4.45 0.05 -3.01
C LYS A 124 -4.60 1.50 -2.58
N GLU A 125 -4.33 2.43 -3.50
CA GLU A 125 -4.51 3.85 -3.25
C GLU A 125 -5.97 4.22 -2.91
N ILE A 126 -6.13 5.11 -1.94
CA ILE A 126 -7.44 5.62 -1.52
C ILE A 126 -7.85 6.74 -2.47
N VAL A 127 -8.51 6.39 -3.57
CA VAL A 127 -9.14 7.39 -4.45
C VAL A 127 -10.40 7.91 -3.75
N ARG A 128 -10.31 9.04 -3.06
CA ARG A 128 -11.48 9.74 -2.51
C ARG A 128 -12.31 10.30 -3.66
N VAL A 129 -13.27 9.51 -4.16
CA VAL A 129 -14.27 10.01 -5.11
C VAL A 129 -15.19 10.98 -4.36
N GLY A 130 -14.88 12.27 -4.45
CA GLY A 130 -15.74 13.34 -3.95
C GLY A 130 -17.05 13.32 -4.73
N ARG A 131 -18.08 12.67 -4.19
CA ARG A 131 -19.44 12.75 -4.74
C ARG A 131 -19.94 14.18 -4.54
N ARG A 132 -19.80 15.04 -5.55
CA ARG A 132 -20.51 16.32 -5.60
C ARG A 132 -22.00 16.02 -5.59
N THR A 133 -22.64 16.15 -4.43
CA THR A 133 -24.10 16.10 -4.31
C THR A 133 -24.66 17.34 -4.98
N VAL A 134 -25.16 17.19 -6.21
CA VAL A 134 -25.95 18.23 -6.87
C VAL A 134 -27.28 18.31 -6.11
N LEU A 135 -27.42 19.29 -5.22
CA LEU A 135 -28.70 19.64 -4.62
C LEU A 135 -29.58 20.25 -5.73
N ILE A 136 -30.28 19.41 -6.48
CA ILE A 136 -31.35 19.89 -7.36
C ILE A 136 -32.43 20.41 -6.43
N SER A 137 -32.50 21.74 -6.28
CA SER A 137 -33.55 22.38 -5.51
C SER A 137 -34.91 21.92 -6.05
N SER A 138 -35.85 21.59 -5.16
CA SER A 138 -37.22 21.19 -5.53
C SER A 138 -37.91 22.18 -6.47
N VAL A 139 -37.49 23.46 -6.41
CA VAL A 139 -37.92 24.56 -7.27
C VAL A 139 -37.60 24.31 -8.75
N SER A 140 -36.44 23.72 -9.05
CA SER A 140 -36.04 23.42 -10.44
C SER A 140 -36.91 22.33 -11.07
N ALA A 141 -37.26 21.31 -10.28
CA ALA A 141 -38.11 20.21 -10.73
C ALA A 141 -39.56 20.66 -10.94
N THR A 142 -40.11 21.50 -10.04
CA THR A 142 -41.48 22.01 -10.20
C THR A 142 -41.61 22.96 -11.39
N VAL A 143 -40.61 23.81 -11.63
CA VAL A 143 -40.59 24.69 -12.82
C VAL A 143 -40.56 23.88 -14.12
N LEU A 144 -39.74 22.83 -14.21
CA LEU A 144 -39.69 21.96 -15.38
C LEU A 144 -41.02 21.22 -15.62
N VAL A 145 -41.68 20.74 -14.57
CA VAL A 145 -42.99 20.08 -14.68
C VAL A 145 -44.07 21.07 -15.12
N LEU A 146 -44.09 22.30 -14.58
CA LEU A 146 -45.06 23.32 -14.96
C LEU A 146 -44.89 23.77 -16.42
N LEU A 147 -43.66 23.89 -16.89
CA LEU A 147 -43.36 24.19 -18.31
C LEU A 147 -43.80 23.05 -19.24
N ALA A 148 -43.64 21.79 -18.83
CA ALA A 148 -44.13 20.64 -19.59
C ALA A 148 -45.67 20.60 -19.63
N CYS A 149 -46.34 20.82 -18.50
CA CYS A 149 -47.80 20.81 -18.42
C CYS A 149 -48.44 21.94 -19.24
N THR A 150 -47.85 23.13 -19.23
CA THR A 150 -48.33 24.26 -20.04
C THR A 150 -48.07 24.04 -21.53
N GLY A 151 -46.92 23.48 -21.92
CA GLY A 151 -46.62 23.12 -23.31
C GLY A 151 -47.57 22.05 -23.88
N ILE A 152 -47.84 21.00 -23.11
CA ILE A 152 -48.79 19.94 -23.51
C ILE A 152 -50.22 20.51 -23.60
N GLY A 153 -50.63 21.35 -22.64
CA GLY A 153 -51.95 21.99 -22.66
C GLY A 153 -52.15 22.89 -23.89
N LEU A 154 -51.15 23.72 -24.22
CA LEU A 154 -51.17 24.56 -25.42
C LEU A 154 -51.19 23.70 -26.70
N PHE A 155 -50.43 22.62 -26.76
CA PHE A 155 -50.43 21.69 -27.89
C PHE A 155 -51.83 21.08 -28.14
N PHE A 156 -52.56 20.71 -27.08
CA PHE A 156 -53.94 20.23 -27.20
C PHE A 156 -54.94 21.33 -27.58
N ILE A 157 -54.72 22.57 -27.13
CA ILE A 157 -55.56 23.73 -27.49
C ILE A 157 -55.35 24.12 -28.97
N PHE A 158 -54.10 24.15 -29.45
CA PHE A 158 -53.78 24.41 -30.85
C PHE A 158 -54.32 23.30 -31.77
N ARG A 159 -54.28 22.03 -31.34
CA ARG A 159 -54.92 20.92 -32.09
C ARG A 159 -56.44 21.01 -32.17
N ARG A 160 -57.12 21.67 -31.22
CA ARG A 160 -58.58 21.89 -31.27
C ARG A 160 -58.99 23.11 -32.11
N ARG A 161 -58.06 23.98 -32.49
CA ARG A 161 -58.36 25.27 -33.14
C ARG A 161 -57.89 25.38 -34.59
N SER A 162 -57.74 24.27 -35.31
CA SER A 162 -57.67 24.31 -36.77
C SER A 162 -59.09 24.24 -37.36
N PRO A 163 -59.64 25.31 -37.94
CA PRO A 163 -60.80 25.21 -38.81
C PRO A 163 -60.39 24.47 -40.08
N ARG A 164 -61.28 23.61 -40.57
CA ARG A 164 -61.20 22.95 -41.89
C ARG A 164 -60.76 23.96 -42.95
N LEU A 165 -59.66 23.66 -43.64
CA LEU A 165 -59.47 24.06 -45.03
C LEU A 165 -59.13 22.79 -45.79
N ASP A 166 -60.07 22.40 -46.66
CA ASP A 166 -59.99 21.24 -47.54
C ASP A 166 -58.95 21.44 -48.65
N ALA A 167 -58.66 20.31 -49.31
CA ALA A 167 -57.86 20.14 -50.54
C ALA A 167 -56.33 20.12 -50.32
N ALA A 168 -55.57 19.14 -50.82
CA ALA A 168 -55.85 18.10 -51.79
C ALA A 168 -54.93 16.89 -51.55
N SER A 169 -55.31 15.77 -52.18
CA SER A 169 -54.45 14.68 -52.66
C SER A 169 -53.03 15.15 -53.02
N GLU A 170 -51.96 14.38 -52.85
CA GLU A 170 -51.71 13.16 -53.62
C GLU A 170 -50.74 12.22 -52.90
N ALA A 171 -50.93 10.93 -53.17
CA ALA A 171 -49.96 9.89 -52.93
C ALA A 171 -48.79 10.02 -53.92
N PHE A 172 -47.54 9.89 -53.47
CA PHE A 172 -46.51 9.29 -54.31
C PHE A 172 -45.30 8.75 -53.53
N SER A 173 -45.14 7.43 -53.65
CA SER A 173 -43.93 6.67 -53.94
C SER A 173 -42.57 7.07 -53.37
N VAL A 174 -41.98 6.07 -52.73
CA VAL A 174 -40.56 5.67 -52.80
C VAL A 174 -39.90 6.06 -54.12
N GLU A 175 -38.76 6.78 -54.05
CA GLU A 175 -37.68 6.60 -55.01
C GLU A 175 -36.31 6.97 -54.41
N THR A 176 -35.38 6.03 -54.57
CA THR A 176 -33.94 6.12 -54.34
C THR A 176 -33.24 6.87 -55.48
N LEU A 177 -32.24 7.72 -55.18
CA LEU A 177 -31.02 8.02 -55.96
C LEU A 177 -30.28 9.13 -55.18
N GLN A 178 -29.04 9.04 -54.67
CA GLN A 178 -27.73 8.90 -55.37
C GLN A 178 -27.66 9.89 -56.56
N GLU A 179 -26.75 10.85 -56.70
CA GLU A 179 -25.40 11.10 -56.20
C GLU A 179 -25.01 12.56 -56.56
N HIS A 180 -23.81 12.95 -56.12
CA HIS A 180 -22.88 13.84 -56.83
C HIS A 180 -22.95 15.39 -56.63
N GLU A 181 -22.14 15.84 -55.66
CA GLU A 181 -20.90 16.61 -55.86
C GLU A 181 -20.89 17.86 -56.76
N LEU A 182 -20.58 19.02 -56.17
CA LEU A 182 -19.62 20.08 -56.61
C LEU A 182 -19.78 21.29 -55.66
N SER A 183 -18.81 22.08 -55.22
CA SER A 183 -17.34 22.08 -55.11
C SER A 183 -16.97 23.45 -54.51
N ARG A 184 -15.88 23.50 -53.71
CA ARG A 184 -14.98 24.66 -53.47
C ARG A 184 -15.58 25.91 -52.80
N GLN A 185 -14.87 26.78 -52.07
CA GLN A 185 -13.47 27.12 -51.73
C GLN A 185 -13.60 27.93 -50.39
N CYS A 186 -12.68 27.96 -49.42
CA CYS A 186 -11.22 28.04 -49.41
C CYS A 186 -10.62 27.20 -48.27
#